data_AF-A0A5K7Z564-F1
#
_entry.id   AF-A0A5K7Z564-F1
#
_cell.length_a   1.000
_cell.length_b   1.000
_cell.length_c   1.000
_cell.angle_alpha   90.00
_cell.angle_beta   90.00
_cell.angle_gamma   90.00
#
_symmetry.space_group_name_H-M   'P 1'
#
loop_
_entity.id
_entity.type
_entity.pdbx_description
1 polymer ?
#
loop_
_entity_poly.entity_id
_entity_poly.type
_entity_poly.pdbx_seq_one_letter_code
_entity_poly.pdbx_strand_id
1 'polypeptide(L)'
;MNAALILDWPMLLAILAVLAYFELMRRLDRYWANRNPLTDEERLWNHARNQGISEHEVFKRAAAGWSRGPQTADADFKAYLKTGDLPHYVRDYLRKLKTL
;
A
#
# COMPACT_ATOMS: atom_id res chain seq x y z
N MET A 1 -46.66 -20.46 -11.48
CA MET A 1 -47.08 -19.05 -11.69
C MET A 1 -45.81 -18.28 -12.03
N ASN A 2 -45.55 -18.06 -13.31
CA ASN A 2 -44.35 -17.36 -13.76
C ASN A 2 -44.58 -15.88 -13.49
N ALA A 3 -43.86 -15.32 -12.51
CA ALA A 3 -43.90 -13.88 -12.26
C ALA A 3 -43.38 -13.18 -13.51
N ALA A 4 -44.30 -12.64 -14.31
CA ALA A 4 -43.96 -11.74 -15.39
C ALA A 4 -43.30 -10.52 -14.73
N LEU A 5 -41.97 -10.45 -14.83
CA LEU A 5 -41.23 -9.22 -14.54
C LEU A 5 -41.76 -8.17 -15.50
N ILE A 6 -42.69 -7.33 -15.03
CA ILE A 6 -43.13 -6.13 -15.73
C ILE A 6 -41.92 -5.20 -15.71
N LEU A 7 -41.12 -5.30 -16.77
CA LEU A 7 -39.85 -4.61 -16.90
C LEU A 7 -40.13 -3.18 -17.36
N ASP A 8 -40.54 -2.34 -16.41
CA ASP A 8 -40.79 -0.94 -16.67
C ASP A 8 -39.48 -0.23 -17.05
N TRP A 9 -39.53 0.60 -18.08
CA TRP A 9 -38.40 1.42 -18.55
C TRP A 9 -37.67 2.20 -17.45
N PRO A 10 -38.36 2.85 -16.47
CA PRO A 10 -37.68 3.47 -15.33
C PRO A 10 -36.91 2.49 -14.45
N MET A 11 -37.37 1.25 -14.33
CA MET A 11 -36.67 0.21 -13.54
C MET A 11 -35.36 -0.21 -14.22
N LEU A 12 -35.37 -0.33 -15.56
CA LEU A 12 -34.15 -0.58 -16.33
C LEU A 12 -33.13 0.55 -16.20
N LEU A 13 -33.58 1.81 -16.26
CA LEU A 13 -32.72 2.97 -16.08
C LEU A 13 -32.11 3.01 -14.67
N ALA A 14 -32.89 2.67 -13.64
CA ALA A 14 -32.39 2.60 -12.27
C ALA A 14 -31.31 1.53 -12.11
N ILE A 15 -31.52 0.34 -12.67
CA ILE A 15 -30.52 -0.76 -12.63
C ILE A 15 -29.25 -0.35 -13.38
N LEU A 16 -29.38 0.22 -14.58
CA LEU A 16 -28.25 0.72 -15.36
C LEU A 16 -27.49 1.83 -14.62
N ALA A 17 -28.19 2.75 -13.96
CA ALA A 17 -27.58 3.81 -13.17
C ALA A 17 -26.78 3.27 -11.98
N VAL A 18 -27.32 2.26 -11.27
CA VAL A 18 -26.60 1.60 -10.17
C VAL A 18 -25.36 0.87 -10.68
N LEU A 19 -25.47 0.13 -11.79
CA LEU A 19 -24.33 -0.56 -12.39
C LEU A 19 -23.26 0.43 -12.86
N ALA A 20 -23.66 1.53 -13.52
CA ALA A 20 -22.76 2.59 -13.95
C ALA A 20 -22.08 3.27 -12.77
N TYR A 21 -22.81 3.55 -11.69
CA TYR A 21 -22.26 4.11 -10.45
C TYR A 21 -21.21 3.19 -9.83
N PHE A 22 -21.51 1.90 -9.71
CA PHE A 22 -20.56 0.91 -9.17
C PHE A 22 -19.31 0.79 -10.03
N GLU A 23 -19.45 0.78 -11.35
CA GLU A 23 -18.31 0.70 -12.26
C GLU A 23 -17.46 1.98 -12.21
N LEU A 24 -18.10 3.15 -12.11
CA LEU A 24 -17.40 4.42 -11.93
C LEU A 24 -16.62 4.45 -10.62
N MET A 25 -17.24 4.06 -9.50
CA MET A 25 -16.54 3.97 -8.21
C MET A 25 -15.38 2.97 -8.25
N ARG A 26 -15.55 1.79 -8.84
CA ARG A 26 -14.45 0.83 -9.01
C ARG A 26 -13.29 1.37 -9.84
N ARG A 27 -13.57 2.20 -10.84
CA ARG A 27 -12.53 2.84 -11.66
C ARG A 27 -11.82 3.94 -10.89
N LEU A 28 -12.57 4.74 -10.12
CA LEU A 28 -11.99 5.77 -9.26
C LEU A 28 -11.13 5.14 -8.16
N ASP A 29 -11.60 4.10 -7.48
CA ASP A 29 -10.83 3.35 -6.48
C ASP A 29 -9.55 2.78 -7.10
N ARG A 30 -9.62 2.17 -8.28
CA ARG A 30 -8.42 1.70 -8.99
C ARG A 30 -7.47 2.84 -9.35
N TYR A 31 -8.02 3.97 -9.79
CA TYR A 31 -7.22 5.13 -10.15
C TYR A 31 -6.54 5.77 -8.94
N TRP A 32 -7.23 5.82 -7.80
CA TRP A 32 -6.74 6.38 -6.54
C TRP A 32 -5.77 5.42 -5.86
N ALA A 33 -6.05 4.12 -5.86
CA ALA A 33 -5.11 3.10 -5.38
C ALA A 33 -3.80 3.11 -6.17
N ASN A 34 -3.86 3.37 -7.48
CA ASN A 34 -2.66 3.48 -8.31
C ASN A 34 -1.93 4.83 -8.13
N ARG A 35 -2.62 5.85 -7.59
CA ARG A 35 -2.11 7.21 -7.35
C ARG A 35 -1.70 7.49 -5.91
N ASN A 36 -2.09 6.65 -4.95
CA ASN A 36 -1.49 6.66 -3.63
C ASN A 36 -0.16 5.90 -3.75
N PRO A 37 1.00 6.58 -3.88
CA PRO A 37 2.24 5.90 -3.59
C PRO A 37 2.08 5.37 -2.16
N LEU A 38 2.15 4.05 -1.97
CA LEU A 38 2.22 3.48 -0.63
C LEU A 38 3.20 4.34 0.17
N THR A 39 2.73 4.88 1.29
CA THR A 39 3.58 5.63 2.20
C THR A 39 4.78 4.75 2.54
N ASP A 40 5.95 5.35 2.70
CA ASP A 40 7.19 4.58 2.88
C ASP A 40 7.11 3.64 4.11
N GLU A 41 6.24 3.95 5.08
CA GLU A 41 5.82 3.11 6.20
C GLU A 41 5.04 1.86 5.77
N GLU A 42 4.01 2.00 4.93
CA GLU A 42 3.25 0.86 4.39
C GLU A 42 4.14 -0.05 3.53
N ARG A 43 5.14 0.51 2.86
CA ARG A 43 6.14 -0.27 2.11
C ARG A 43 7.03 -1.07 3.04
N LEU A 44 7.52 -0.45 4.11
CA LEU A 44 8.33 -1.13 5.12
C LEU A 44 7.54 -2.27 5.76
N TRP A 45 6.30 -2.00 6.14
CA TRP A 45 5.41 -2.98 6.76
C TRP A 45 5.09 -4.15 5.83
N ASN A 46 4.69 -3.88 4.58
CA ASN A 46 4.45 -4.93 3.59
C ASN A 46 5.72 -5.75 3.30
N HIS A 47 6.89 -5.12 3.29
CA HIS A 47 8.15 -5.82 3.06
C HIS A 47 8.53 -6.74 4.21
N ALA A 48 8.45 -6.24 5.45
CA ALA A 48 8.64 -7.03 6.66
C ALA A 48 7.72 -8.26 6.67
N ARG A 49 6.45 -8.05 6.31
CA ARG A 49 5.43 -9.11 6.28
C ARG A 49 5.64 -10.12 5.16
N ASN A 50 6.02 -9.68 3.96
CA ASN A 50 6.32 -10.58 2.83
C ASN A 50 7.58 -11.41 3.04
N GLN A 51 8.58 -10.88 3.75
CA GLN A 51 9.80 -11.61 4.06
C GLN A 51 9.72 -12.41 5.39
N GLY A 52 8.64 -12.26 6.16
CA GLY A 52 8.51 -12.89 7.48
C GLY A 52 9.54 -12.39 8.50
N ILE A 53 10.09 -11.18 8.30
CA ILE A 53 11.12 -10.57 9.15
C ILE A 53 10.56 -9.36 9.89
N SER A 54 11.17 -9.02 11.03
CA SER A 54 10.78 -7.81 11.75
C SER A 54 11.21 -6.55 10.99
N GLU A 55 10.47 -5.45 11.14
CA GLU A 55 10.87 -4.14 10.59
C GLU A 55 12.28 -3.74 11.04
N HIS A 56 12.67 -4.12 12.26
CA HIS A 56 14.00 -3.92 12.82
C HIS A 56 15.10 -4.62 12.01
N GLU A 57 14.84 -5.82 11.51
CA GLU A 57 15.79 -6.53 10.65
C GLU A 57 15.94 -5.86 9.29
N VAL A 58 14.88 -5.24 8.76
CA VAL A 58 14.96 -4.46 7.53
C VAL A 58 15.90 -3.26 7.71
N PHE A 59 15.82 -2.57 8.86
CA PHE A 59 16.75 -1.48 9.21
C PHE A 59 18.20 -1.98 9.31
N LYS A 60 18.43 -3.14 9.93
CA LYS A 60 19.78 -3.74 10.02
C LYS A 60 20.36 -4.11 8.66
N ARG A 61 19.55 -4.70 7.76
CA ARG A 61 19.98 -5.04 6.40
C ARG A 61 20.23 -3.80 5.55
N ALA A 62 19.37 -2.79 5.66
CA ALA A 62 19.57 -1.50 5.00
C ALA A 62 20.86 -0.81 5.49
N ALA A 63 21.10 -0.83 6.81
CA ALA A 63 22.33 -0.32 7.41
C ALA A 63 23.57 -1.08 6.92
N ALA A 64 23.52 -2.41 6.84
CA ALA A 64 24.59 -3.23 6.31
C ALA A 64 24.93 -2.89 4.85
N GLY A 65 23.91 -2.65 4.01
CA GLY A 65 24.09 -2.24 2.62
C GLY A 65 24.74 -0.85 2.45
N TRP A 66 24.69 -0.01 3.49
CA TRP A 66 25.30 1.32 3.55
C TRP A 66 26.53 1.37 4.46
N SER A 67 27.03 0.23 4.92
CA SER A 67 28.16 0.11 5.86
C SER A 67 27.98 0.90 7.17
N ARG A 68 26.73 1.08 7.61
CA ARG A 68 26.38 1.70 8.89
C ARG A 68 26.43 0.65 9.99
N GLY A 69 26.89 1.04 11.18
CA GLY A 69 26.96 0.16 12.34
C GLY A 69 25.55 -0.23 12.85
N PRO A 70 25.41 -1.42 13.48
CA PRO A 70 24.13 -1.90 14.00
C PRO A 70 23.55 -0.99 15.10
N GLN A 71 24.41 -0.28 15.84
CA GLN A 71 24.00 0.70 16.85
C GLN A 71 23.26 1.90 16.22
N THR A 72 23.66 2.31 15.01
CA THR A 72 23.01 3.39 14.27
C THR A 72 21.65 2.95 13.76
N ALA A 73 21.52 1.70 13.29
CA ALA A 73 20.23 1.14 12.89
C ALA A 73 19.23 1.10 14.06
N ASP A 74 19.67 0.73 15.26
CA ASP A 74 18.83 0.72 16.47
C ASP A 74 18.38 2.14 16.88
N ALA A 75 19.28 3.12 16.81
CA ALA A 75 18.97 4.51 17.11
C ALA A 75 17.97 5.10 16.11
N ASP A 76 18.19 4.84 14.82
CA ASP A 76 17.33 5.30 13.74
C ASP A 76 15.95 4.63 13.79
N PHE A 77 15.88 3.34 14.17
CA PHE A 77 14.61 2.65 14.37
C PHE A 77 13.82 3.24 15.55
N LYS A 78 14.49 3.58 16.65
CA LYS A 78 13.83 4.28 17.77
C LYS A 78 13.37 5.68 17.39
N ALA A 79 14.12 6.39 16.54
CA ALA A 79 13.69 7.69 16.01
C ALA A 79 12.45 7.52 15.12
N TYR A 80 12.48 6.54 14.22
CA TYR A 80 11.34 6.17 13.36
C TYR A 80 10.07 5.88 14.16
N LEU A 81 10.14 5.09 15.24
CA LEU A 81 8.97 4.82 16.10
C LEU A 81 8.37 6.08 16.76
N LYS A 82 9.15 7.16 16.90
CA LYS A 82 8.69 8.42 17.50
C LYS A 82 8.17 9.41 16.48
N THR A 83 8.79 9.48 15.29
CA THR A 83 8.51 10.52 14.29
C THR A 83 7.75 10.01 13.08
N GLY A 84 7.71 8.70 12.83
CA GLY A 84 7.17 8.08 11.60
C GLY A 84 8.02 8.32 10.35
N ASP A 85 9.16 9.02 10.47
CA ASP A 85 9.96 9.37 9.30
C ASP A 85 11.05 8.32 9.04
N LEU A 86 11.08 7.80 7.81
CA LEU A 86 12.06 6.80 7.41
C LEU A 86 13.39 7.47 7.02
N PRO A 87 14.53 7.03 7.58
CA PRO A 87 15.85 7.50 7.16
C PRO A 87 16.09 7.27 5.66
N HIS A 88 16.82 8.19 5.03
CA HIS A 88 17.09 8.16 3.59
C HIS A 88 17.68 6.84 3.10
N TYR A 89 18.59 6.21 3.85
CA TYR A 89 19.22 4.95 3.44
C TYR A 89 18.23 3.76 3.43
N VAL A 90 17.24 3.75 4.33
CA VAL A 90 16.18 2.74 4.37
C VAL A 90 15.25 2.91 3.18
N ARG A 91 14.89 4.16 2.87
CA ARG A 91 14.06 4.51 1.70
C ARG A 91 14.74 4.08 0.40
N ASP A 92 16.05 4.29 0.29
CA ASP A 92 16.84 3.91 -0.87
C ASP A 92 17.00 2.38 -1.00
N TYR A 93 17.14 1.68 0.13
CA TYR A 93 17.14 0.22 0.18
C TYR A 93 15.79 -0.37 -0.28
N LEU A 94 14.67 0.16 0.22
CA LEU A 94 13.33 -0.22 -0.22
C LEU A 94 13.10 0.08 -1.71
N ARG A 95 13.65 1.20 -2.21
CA ARG A 95 13.57 1.55 -3.63
C ARG A 95 14.31 0.56 -4.52
N LYS A 96 15.52 0.14 -4.15
CA LYS A 96 16.31 -0.86 -4.90
C LYS A 96 15.63 -2.23 -4.94
N LEU A 97 14.92 -2.60 -3.88
CA LEU A 97 14.16 -3.85 -3.81
C LEU A 97 12.94 -3.88 -4.74
N LYS A 98 12.35 -2.73 -5.09
CA LYS A 98 11.21 -2.67 -6.02
C LYS A 98 11.62 -2.87 -7.49
N THR A 99 12.89 -2.66 -7.82
CA THR A 99 13.45 -2.75 -9.18
C THR A 99 13.98 -4.15 -9.54
N LEU A 100 13.98 -5.10 -8.61
CA LEU A 100 14.32 -6.50 -8.83
C LEU A 100 13.04 -7.35 -8.90
#